data_AF-A0A6P0PJY7-F1
#
_entry.id   AF-A0A6P0PJY7-F1
#
_cell.length_a   1.000
_cell.length_b   1.000
_cell.length_c   1.000
_cell.angle_alpha   90.00
_cell.angle_beta   90.00
_cell.angle_gamma   90.00
#
_symmetry.space_group_name_H-M   'P 1'
#
loop_
_entity.id
_entity.type
_entity.pdbx_description
1 polymer ?
#
loop_
_entity_poly.entity_id
_entity_poly.type
_entity_poly.pdbx_seq_one_letter_code
_entity_poly.pdbx_strand_id
1 'polypeptide(L)'
;MFNTTEILINAFVIRLREGYRRTYGGLNPDNEDIIAWAGSMAMENIANSDALYHNVEHSILVTLVGQEILRGKHIREGGVTPDDWLHFIISLACHDIGYVKGVCRQDRENERLYATGQHGEMVHLPQGSTDAALTPYHVDRAKLFIDERFGGHNLIDAEFIKRNIELTRFPVPKQGDHQDTGNYPGLIRASDLIGQLSDPRYLKKTSALFYEFEETGFNKTIGYLHPGDLRQGYSKFYWNGVYPYIQDALRYLSLTQEGQQITANLFSNVFVVEHSHNHNGLGKMTQKVNV
;
A
#
# COMPACT_ATOMS: atom_id res chain seq x y z
N MET A 1 6.88 12.68 -26.14
CA MET A 1 5.66 12.67 -25.32
C MET A 1 6.10 12.84 -23.87
N PHE A 2 5.45 13.68 -23.07
CA PHE A 2 5.80 13.84 -21.65
C PHE A 2 5.07 12.78 -20.82
N ASN A 3 5.81 11.87 -20.17
CA ASN A 3 5.27 10.76 -19.41
C ASN A 3 5.56 10.95 -17.91
N THR A 4 4.56 11.38 -17.13
CA THR A 4 4.71 11.59 -15.69
C THR A 4 4.96 10.30 -14.92
N THR A 5 4.43 9.18 -15.40
CA THR A 5 4.59 7.88 -14.75
C THR A 5 6.05 7.44 -14.79
N GLU A 6 6.70 7.57 -15.94
CA GLU A 6 8.14 7.27 -16.09
C GLU A 6 9.01 8.10 -15.12
N ILE A 7 8.69 9.38 -14.93
CA ILE A 7 9.41 10.26 -13.99
C ILE A 7 9.27 9.75 -12.55
N LEU A 8 8.05 9.35 -12.15
CA LEU A 8 7.79 8.81 -10.82
C LEU A 8 8.53 7.49 -10.59
N ILE A 9 8.48 6.57 -11.55
CA ILE A 9 9.17 5.26 -11.48
C ILE A 9 10.68 5.46 -11.36
N ASN A 10 11.27 6.31 -12.19
CA ASN A 10 12.71 6.59 -12.14
C ASN A 10 13.14 7.20 -10.80
N ALA A 11 12.38 8.18 -10.29
CA ALA A 11 12.64 8.77 -8.99
C ALA A 11 12.51 7.76 -7.84
N PHE A 12 11.50 6.89 -7.91
CA PHE A 12 11.29 5.81 -6.95
C PHE A 12 12.47 4.82 -6.90
N VAL A 13 12.92 4.35 -8.06
CA VAL A 13 14.06 3.42 -8.15
C VAL A 13 15.32 4.01 -7.54
N ILE A 14 15.59 5.31 -7.78
CA ILE A 14 16.70 6.01 -7.13
C ILE A 14 16.56 5.99 -5.60
N ARG A 15 15.36 6.27 -5.07
CA ARG A 15 15.10 6.26 -3.62
C ARG A 15 15.26 4.87 -2.99
N LEU A 16 14.92 3.80 -3.70
CA LEU A 16 15.14 2.43 -3.23
C LEU A 16 16.64 2.14 -3.05
N ARG A 17 17.43 2.47 -4.07
CA ARG A 17 18.88 2.32 -4.05
C ARG A 17 19.54 3.14 -2.94
N GLU A 18 19.12 4.39 -2.80
CA GLU A 18 19.61 5.25 -1.72
C GLU A 18 19.29 4.69 -0.34
N GLY A 19 18.07 4.16 -0.14
CA GLY A 19 17.69 3.52 1.12
C GLY A 19 18.60 2.36 1.49
N TYR A 20 18.85 1.46 0.52
CA TYR A 20 19.76 0.34 0.71
C TYR A 20 21.19 0.80 1.04
N ARG A 21 21.76 1.71 0.24
CA ARG A 21 23.12 2.24 0.44
C ARG A 21 23.28 2.98 1.77
N ARG A 22 22.26 3.73 2.21
CA ARG A 22 22.30 4.44 3.50
C ARG A 22 22.35 3.47 4.69
N THR A 23 21.78 2.27 4.53
CA THR A 23 21.72 1.25 5.59
C THR A 23 22.97 0.36 5.58
N TYR A 24 23.40 -0.10 4.40
CA TYR A 24 24.43 -1.14 4.28
C TYR A 24 25.72 -0.70 3.58
N GLY A 25 25.79 0.54 3.10
CA GLY A 25 26.90 1.00 2.27
C GLY A 25 26.98 0.19 0.96
N GLY A 26 28.13 -0.43 0.72
CA GLY A 26 28.38 -1.29 -0.46
C GLY A 26 28.29 -2.79 -0.17
N LEU A 27 27.72 -3.21 0.97
CA LEU A 27 27.54 -4.63 1.29
C LEU A 27 26.47 -5.25 0.38
N ASN A 28 26.75 -6.43 -0.19
CA ASN A 28 25.87 -7.17 -1.10
C ASN A 28 25.26 -6.27 -2.21
N PRO A 29 26.09 -5.66 -3.08
CA PRO A 29 25.62 -4.67 -4.06
C PRO A 29 24.60 -5.23 -5.06
N ASP A 30 24.64 -6.55 -5.32
CA ASP A 30 23.65 -7.22 -6.17
C ASP A 30 22.22 -7.06 -5.62
N ASN A 31 22.03 -7.02 -4.30
CA ASN A 31 20.70 -6.81 -3.70
C ASN A 31 20.17 -5.41 -4.04
N GLU A 32 21.04 -4.40 -4.09
CA GLU A 32 20.66 -3.04 -4.50
C GLU A 32 20.12 -3.01 -5.94
N ASP A 33 20.79 -3.73 -6.85
CA ASP A 33 20.39 -3.85 -8.25
C ASP A 33 19.10 -4.64 -8.41
N ILE A 34 18.93 -5.74 -7.68
CA ILE A 34 17.72 -6.56 -7.72
C ILE A 34 16.52 -5.77 -7.19
N ILE A 35 16.68 -5.02 -6.09
CA ILE A 35 15.61 -4.17 -5.55
C ILE A 35 15.19 -3.11 -6.58
N ALA A 36 16.15 -2.45 -7.21
CA ALA A 36 15.87 -1.44 -8.23
C ALA A 36 15.10 -2.02 -9.42
N TRP A 37 15.52 -3.18 -9.91
CA TRP A 37 14.85 -3.89 -10.98
C TRP A 37 13.44 -4.35 -10.57
N ALA A 38 13.28 -4.95 -9.39
CA ALA A 38 11.99 -5.42 -8.91
C ALA A 38 11.01 -4.26 -8.70
N GLY A 39 11.48 -3.13 -8.13
CA GLY A 39 10.69 -1.92 -7.96
C GLY A 39 10.25 -1.32 -9.30
N SER A 40 11.16 -1.22 -10.28
CA SER A 40 10.80 -0.77 -11.64
C SER A 40 9.78 -1.70 -12.28
N MET A 41 10.02 -3.01 -12.25
CA MET A 41 9.14 -4.03 -12.82
C MET A 41 7.74 -3.97 -12.21
N ALA A 42 7.64 -3.87 -10.88
CA ALA A 42 6.35 -3.79 -10.21
C ALA A 42 5.59 -2.52 -10.63
N MET A 43 6.25 -1.36 -10.63
CA MET A 43 5.59 -0.11 -11.00
C MET A 43 5.22 -0.05 -12.48
N GLU A 44 6.00 -0.63 -13.39
CA GLU A 44 5.64 -0.75 -14.81
C GLU A 44 4.39 -1.62 -15.01
N ASN A 45 4.21 -2.68 -14.21
CA ASN A 45 2.97 -3.46 -14.24
C ASN A 45 1.79 -2.67 -13.68
N ILE A 46 1.95 -2.06 -12.50
CA ILE A 46 0.90 -1.26 -11.85
C ILE A 46 0.53 -0.03 -12.69
N ALA A 47 1.45 0.53 -13.48
CA ALA A 47 1.18 1.63 -14.41
C ALA A 47 0.17 1.28 -15.51
N ASN A 48 -0.01 -0.01 -15.82
CA ASN A 48 -1.02 -0.46 -16.77
C ASN A 48 -2.41 -0.63 -16.14
N SER A 49 -2.52 -0.41 -14.83
CA SER A 49 -3.78 -0.56 -14.12
C SER A 49 -4.76 0.57 -14.40
N ASP A 50 -6.04 0.24 -14.52
CA ASP A 50 -7.15 1.22 -14.55
C ASP A 50 -7.84 1.38 -13.18
N ALA A 51 -7.27 0.82 -12.10
CA ALA A 51 -7.67 1.12 -10.73
C ALA A 51 -7.39 2.60 -10.38
N LEU A 52 -8.35 3.24 -9.71
CA LEU A 52 -8.33 4.68 -9.50
C LEU A 52 -7.39 5.11 -8.36
N TYR A 53 -7.35 4.34 -7.27
CA TYR A 53 -6.61 4.64 -6.04
C TYR A 53 -5.37 3.75 -5.89
N HIS A 54 -5.51 2.43 -6.05
CA HIS A 54 -4.40 1.47 -5.94
C HIS A 54 -3.52 1.51 -7.20
N ASN A 55 -2.76 2.59 -7.33
CA ASN A 55 -1.97 2.94 -8.51
C ASN A 55 -0.48 3.17 -8.15
N VAL A 56 0.33 3.54 -9.15
CA VAL A 56 1.78 3.77 -9.02
C VAL A 56 2.12 4.74 -7.88
N GLU A 57 1.37 5.83 -7.72
CA GLU A 57 1.65 6.81 -6.66
C GLU A 57 1.44 6.18 -5.26
N HIS A 58 0.36 5.43 -5.08
CA HIS A 58 0.08 4.72 -3.83
C HIS A 58 1.17 3.69 -3.53
N SER A 59 1.49 2.81 -4.49
CA SER A 59 2.46 1.73 -4.26
C SER A 59 3.88 2.24 -3.99
N ILE A 60 4.28 3.37 -4.62
CA ILE A 60 5.54 4.06 -4.31
C ILE A 60 5.53 4.56 -2.86
N LEU A 61 4.48 5.24 -2.43
CA LEU A 61 4.39 5.81 -1.07
C LEU A 61 4.44 4.71 -0.01
N VAL A 62 3.67 3.64 -0.18
CA VAL A 62 3.69 2.46 0.71
C VAL A 62 5.10 1.88 0.80
N THR A 63 5.76 1.70 -0.35
CA THR A 63 7.10 1.10 -0.36
C THR A 63 8.14 1.97 0.34
N LEU A 64 8.12 3.29 0.10
CA LEU A 64 9.08 4.21 0.73
C LEU A 64 8.84 4.38 2.22
N VAL A 65 7.58 4.36 2.67
CA VAL A 65 7.25 4.33 4.11
C VAL A 65 7.79 3.06 4.74
N GLY A 66 7.57 1.90 4.11
CA GLY A 66 8.07 0.64 4.62
C GLY A 66 9.60 0.55 4.65
N GLN A 67 10.28 1.13 3.66
CA GLN A 67 11.72 1.26 3.67
C GLN A 67 12.23 2.03 4.90
N GLU A 68 11.59 3.15 5.27
CA GLU A 68 11.96 3.91 6.45
C GLU A 68 11.57 3.21 7.77
N ILE A 69 10.45 2.46 7.80
CA ILE A 69 10.11 1.58 8.93
C ILE A 69 11.21 0.55 9.14
N LEU A 70 11.64 -0.15 8.07
CA LEU A 70 12.64 -1.20 8.15
C LEU A 70 14.00 -0.66 8.57
N ARG A 71 14.37 0.52 8.07
CA ARG A 71 15.55 1.26 8.52
C ARG A 71 15.48 1.58 10.00
N GLY A 72 14.34 2.08 10.49
CA GLY A 72 14.12 2.35 11.90
C GLY A 72 14.25 1.08 12.77
N LYS A 73 13.71 -0.05 12.29
CA LYS A 73 13.87 -1.35 12.94
C LYS A 73 15.35 -1.73 13.05
N HIS A 74 16.10 -1.65 11.94
CA HIS A 74 17.52 -1.95 11.96
C HIS A 74 18.31 -1.03 12.90
N ILE A 75 17.99 0.27 12.96
CA ILE A 75 18.61 1.20 13.92
C ILE A 75 18.32 0.81 15.37
N ARG A 76 17.07 0.41 15.66
CA ARG A 76 16.63 0.09 17.03
C ARG A 76 17.16 -1.25 17.52
N GLU A 77 17.10 -2.26 16.67
CA GLU A 77 17.24 -3.67 17.06
C GLU A 77 18.47 -4.33 16.42
N GLY A 78 19.03 -3.74 15.37
CA GLY A 78 19.99 -4.42 14.50
C GLY A 78 19.36 -5.57 13.74
N GLY A 79 20.18 -6.49 13.24
CA GLY A 79 19.76 -7.81 12.78
C GLY A 79 19.02 -7.89 11.44
N VAL A 80 18.48 -6.78 10.90
CA VAL A 80 17.92 -6.78 9.52
C VAL A 80 19.06 -6.99 8.54
N THR A 81 19.12 -8.16 7.91
CA THR A 81 20.16 -8.52 6.93
C THR A 81 19.88 -7.89 5.57
N PRO A 82 20.90 -7.81 4.67
CA PRO A 82 20.69 -7.45 3.27
C PRO A 82 19.60 -8.26 2.57
N ASP A 83 19.45 -9.53 2.92
CA ASP A 83 18.45 -10.42 2.33
C ASP A 83 17.07 -10.12 2.92
N ASP A 84 16.93 -9.91 4.23
CA ASP A 84 15.67 -9.46 4.82
C ASP A 84 15.17 -8.17 4.14
N TRP A 85 16.08 -7.22 3.93
CA TRP A 85 15.78 -5.96 3.25
C TRP A 85 15.31 -6.17 1.81
N LEU A 86 16.03 -7.00 1.05
CA LEU A 86 15.66 -7.35 -0.32
C LEU A 86 14.22 -7.88 -0.39
N HIS A 87 13.89 -8.90 0.41
CA HIS A 87 12.57 -9.51 0.38
C HIS A 87 11.48 -8.58 0.90
N PHE A 88 11.77 -7.77 1.92
CA PHE A 88 10.83 -6.80 2.46
C PHE A 88 10.45 -5.74 1.40
N ILE A 89 11.43 -5.20 0.67
CA ILE A 89 11.17 -4.21 -0.38
C ILE A 89 10.43 -4.82 -1.56
N ILE A 90 10.77 -6.05 -1.99
CA ILE A 90 10.01 -6.74 -3.06
C ILE A 90 8.56 -6.97 -2.63
N SER A 91 8.33 -7.35 -1.36
CA SER A 91 6.99 -7.54 -0.80
C SER A 91 6.16 -6.26 -0.90
N LEU A 92 6.73 -5.11 -0.52
CA LEU A 92 6.05 -3.82 -0.63
C LEU A 92 5.82 -3.40 -2.08
N ALA A 93 6.83 -3.51 -2.95
CA ALA A 93 6.68 -3.10 -4.34
C ALA A 93 5.57 -3.90 -5.06
N CYS A 94 5.36 -5.15 -4.66
CA CYS A 94 4.40 -6.06 -5.31
C CYS A 94 3.08 -6.25 -4.53
N HIS A 95 2.86 -5.61 -3.38
CA HIS A 95 1.70 -5.93 -2.52
C HIS A 95 0.35 -5.78 -3.24
N ASP A 96 0.22 -4.76 -4.09
CA ASP A 96 -0.98 -4.44 -4.87
C ASP A 96 -0.92 -4.91 -6.32
N ILE A 97 0.14 -5.61 -6.73
CA ILE A 97 0.29 -5.99 -8.15
C ILE A 97 -0.85 -6.89 -8.62
N GLY A 98 -1.51 -7.60 -7.70
CA GLY A 98 -2.65 -8.47 -7.99
C GLY A 98 -3.92 -7.73 -8.45
N TYR A 99 -3.98 -6.40 -8.36
CA TYR A 99 -5.04 -5.61 -8.98
C TYR A 99 -4.98 -5.65 -10.52
N VAL A 100 -3.78 -5.76 -11.09
CA VAL A 100 -3.55 -5.59 -12.53
C VAL A 100 -4.18 -6.75 -13.32
N LYS A 101 -5.15 -6.48 -14.19
CA LYS A 101 -5.64 -7.44 -15.21
C LYS A 101 -4.48 -7.85 -16.14
N GLY A 102 -4.34 -9.13 -16.44
CA GLY A 102 -3.31 -9.65 -17.37
C GLY A 102 -1.96 -9.95 -16.71
N VAL A 103 -1.80 -9.66 -15.42
CA VAL A 103 -0.52 -9.84 -14.72
C VAL A 103 -0.20 -11.28 -14.37
N CYS A 104 -1.22 -12.11 -14.15
CA CYS A 104 -1.09 -13.53 -13.88
C CYS A 104 -1.16 -14.33 -15.18
N ARG A 105 -0.33 -15.38 -15.35
CA ARG A 105 -0.23 -16.15 -16.61
C ARG A 105 -1.55 -16.77 -17.09
N GLN A 106 -2.46 -17.07 -16.16
CA GLN A 106 -3.75 -17.68 -16.46
C GLN A 106 -4.82 -16.69 -16.91
N ASP A 107 -4.59 -15.38 -16.77
CA ASP A 107 -5.54 -14.36 -17.18
C ASP A 107 -5.82 -14.43 -18.68
N ARG A 108 -7.10 -14.27 -19.04
CA ARG A 108 -7.62 -14.29 -20.42
C ARG A 108 -8.46 -13.05 -20.65
N GLU A 109 -7.80 -11.95 -20.97
CA GLU A 109 -8.43 -10.63 -21.12
C GLU A 109 -9.56 -10.62 -22.16
N ASN A 110 -9.36 -11.29 -23.31
CA ASN A 110 -10.37 -11.39 -24.37
C ASN A 110 -11.66 -12.10 -23.91
N GLU A 111 -11.57 -12.98 -22.91
CA GLU A 111 -12.70 -13.70 -22.32
C GLU A 111 -13.20 -13.02 -21.03
N ARG A 112 -12.54 -11.93 -20.59
CA ARG A 112 -12.74 -11.26 -19.28
C ARG A 112 -12.67 -12.23 -18.10
N LEU A 113 -11.80 -13.23 -18.20
CA LEU A 113 -11.64 -14.29 -17.20
C LEU A 113 -10.25 -14.18 -16.56
N TYR A 114 -10.19 -14.00 -15.24
CA TYR A 114 -8.96 -13.67 -14.53
C TYR A 114 -8.73 -14.63 -13.37
N ALA A 115 -7.47 -14.99 -13.09
CA ALA A 115 -7.14 -15.88 -11.98
C ALA A 115 -7.52 -15.26 -10.64
N THR A 116 -8.08 -16.04 -9.72
CA THR A 116 -8.30 -15.57 -8.34
C THR A 116 -7.02 -15.67 -7.50
N GLY A 117 -6.01 -16.39 -7.98
CA GLY A 117 -4.83 -16.78 -7.20
C GLY A 117 -5.09 -17.97 -6.25
N GLN A 118 -6.33 -18.46 -6.18
CA GLN A 118 -6.74 -19.52 -5.25
C GLN A 118 -7.03 -20.80 -6.03
N HIS A 119 -6.25 -21.86 -5.80
CA HIS A 119 -6.51 -23.21 -6.32
C HIS A 119 -6.78 -23.32 -7.84
N GLY A 120 -6.25 -22.39 -8.65
CA GLY A 120 -6.51 -22.33 -10.10
C GLY A 120 -7.92 -21.87 -10.48
N GLU A 121 -8.69 -21.34 -9.53
CA GLU A 121 -9.99 -20.73 -9.78
C GLU A 121 -9.85 -19.43 -10.59
N MET A 122 -10.90 -19.12 -11.34
CA MET A 122 -10.97 -17.94 -12.18
C MET A 122 -12.26 -17.18 -11.90
N VAL A 123 -12.21 -15.86 -12.00
CA VAL A 123 -13.36 -14.95 -11.90
C VAL A 123 -13.63 -14.29 -13.24
N HIS A 124 -14.89 -14.29 -13.68
CA HIS A 124 -15.31 -13.53 -14.85
C HIS A 124 -15.74 -12.11 -14.43
N LEU A 125 -15.15 -11.09 -15.04
CA LEU A 125 -15.52 -9.70 -14.79
C LEU A 125 -16.49 -9.18 -15.86
N PRO A 126 -17.56 -8.44 -15.48
CA PRO A 126 -18.45 -7.78 -16.42
C PRO A 126 -17.73 -6.82 -17.38
N GLN A 127 -18.37 -6.53 -18.51
CA GLN A 127 -17.87 -5.49 -19.40
C GLN A 127 -17.86 -4.13 -18.68
N GLY A 128 -16.75 -3.41 -18.78
CA GLY A 128 -16.59 -2.09 -18.17
C GLY A 128 -16.07 -2.11 -16.74
N SER A 129 -15.78 -3.29 -16.17
CA SER A 129 -15.07 -3.39 -14.89
C SER A 129 -13.63 -2.90 -14.99
N THR A 130 -13.22 -2.13 -14.00
CA THR A 130 -11.82 -1.75 -13.77
C THR A 130 -11.08 -2.86 -13.03
N ASP A 131 -9.77 -2.71 -12.87
CA ASP A 131 -8.91 -3.54 -12.03
C ASP A 131 -9.36 -3.55 -10.57
N ALA A 132 -10.06 -2.51 -10.11
CA ALA A 132 -10.61 -2.49 -8.74
C ALA A 132 -11.61 -3.61 -8.49
N ALA A 133 -12.24 -4.19 -9.53
CA ALA A 133 -13.08 -5.37 -9.37
C ALA A 133 -12.32 -6.61 -8.85
N LEU A 134 -10.98 -6.60 -8.92
CA LEU A 134 -10.11 -7.66 -8.40
C LEU A 134 -9.70 -7.45 -6.94
N THR A 135 -10.15 -6.40 -6.23
CA THR A 135 -9.90 -6.21 -4.79
C THR A 135 -10.13 -7.49 -3.96
N PRO A 136 -11.19 -8.31 -4.16
CA PRO A 136 -11.38 -9.50 -3.34
C PRO A 136 -10.26 -10.55 -3.48
N TYR A 137 -9.48 -10.49 -4.57
CA TYR A 137 -8.47 -11.47 -4.95
C TYR A 137 -7.05 -10.89 -4.99
N HIS A 138 -6.86 -9.58 -4.84
CA HIS A 138 -5.58 -8.92 -5.11
C HIS A 138 -4.40 -9.53 -4.32
N VAL A 139 -4.57 -9.86 -3.03
CA VAL A 139 -3.50 -10.50 -2.24
C VAL A 139 -3.14 -11.89 -2.78
N ASP A 140 -4.13 -12.71 -3.10
CA ASP A 140 -3.88 -14.06 -3.63
C ASP A 140 -3.29 -14.00 -5.04
N ARG A 141 -3.75 -13.06 -5.87
CA ARG A 141 -3.18 -12.78 -7.19
C ARG A 141 -1.75 -12.27 -7.09
N ALA A 142 -1.45 -11.38 -6.15
CA ALA A 142 -0.09 -10.90 -5.91
C ALA A 142 0.84 -12.07 -5.52
N LYS A 143 0.36 -12.98 -4.67
CA LYS A 143 1.10 -14.19 -4.31
C LYS A 143 1.34 -15.12 -5.49
N LEU A 144 0.31 -15.34 -6.32
CA LEU A 144 0.44 -16.11 -7.56
C LEU A 144 1.48 -15.46 -8.49
N PHE A 145 1.43 -14.14 -8.64
CA PHE A 145 2.43 -13.41 -9.43
C PHE A 145 3.86 -13.63 -8.89
N ILE A 146 4.04 -13.57 -7.57
CA ILE A 146 5.34 -13.83 -6.93
C ILE A 146 5.84 -15.25 -7.25
N ASP A 147 4.98 -16.26 -7.20
CA ASP A 147 5.34 -17.63 -7.59
C ASP A 147 5.72 -17.73 -9.08
N GLU A 148 4.93 -17.11 -9.95
CA GLU A 148 5.17 -17.13 -11.39
C GLU A 148 6.47 -16.41 -11.76
N ARG A 149 6.80 -15.32 -11.05
CA ARG A 149 7.93 -14.44 -11.37
C ARG A 149 9.23 -14.85 -10.69
N PHE A 150 9.16 -15.29 -9.44
CA PHE A 150 10.31 -15.54 -8.57
C PHE A 150 10.40 -16.99 -8.06
N GLY A 151 9.44 -17.86 -8.40
CA GLY A 151 9.45 -19.26 -8.01
C GLY A 151 10.74 -19.97 -8.46
N GLY A 152 11.44 -20.60 -7.51
CA GLY A 152 12.69 -21.31 -7.76
C GLY A 152 13.90 -20.41 -8.02
N HIS A 153 13.82 -19.11 -7.75
CA HIS A 153 14.95 -18.20 -7.88
C HIS A 153 15.97 -18.40 -6.74
N ASN A 154 17.27 -18.39 -7.07
CA ASN A 154 18.32 -18.71 -6.09
C ASN A 154 18.53 -17.65 -5.00
N LEU A 155 18.22 -16.38 -5.29
CA LEU A 155 18.44 -15.25 -4.38
C LEU A 155 17.14 -14.68 -3.79
N ILE A 156 15.98 -15.10 -4.31
CA ILE A 156 14.68 -14.54 -3.92
C ILE A 156 13.79 -15.67 -3.42
N ASP A 157 13.54 -15.69 -2.12
CA ASP A 157 12.60 -16.56 -1.43
C ASP A 157 11.17 -16.04 -1.65
N ALA A 158 10.49 -16.66 -2.62
CA ALA A 158 9.10 -16.41 -2.94
C ALA A 158 8.16 -16.68 -1.76
N GLU A 159 8.41 -17.71 -0.94
CA GLU A 159 7.55 -18.04 0.20
C GLU A 159 7.62 -16.96 1.29
N PHE A 160 8.81 -16.42 1.54
CA PHE A 160 8.97 -15.29 2.44
C PHE A 160 8.18 -14.06 1.99
N ILE A 161 8.26 -13.72 0.70
CA ILE A 161 7.52 -12.59 0.13
C ILE A 161 6.00 -12.84 0.22
N LYS A 162 5.52 -14.03 -0.10
CA LYS A 162 4.09 -14.36 0.00
C LYS A 162 3.57 -14.29 1.44
N ARG A 163 4.37 -14.69 2.43
CA ARG A 163 4.01 -14.51 3.85
C ARG A 163 3.90 -13.05 4.24
N ASN A 164 4.80 -12.20 3.73
CA ASN A 164 4.76 -10.76 3.97
C ASN A 164 3.51 -10.10 3.37
N ILE A 165 3.18 -10.41 2.11
CA ILE A 165 2.02 -9.84 1.41
C ILE A 165 0.68 -10.29 2.04
N GLU A 166 0.63 -11.46 2.70
CA GLU A 166 -0.62 -11.96 3.33
C GLU A 166 -1.30 -10.98 4.27
N LEU A 167 -0.53 -10.18 5.02
CA LEU A 167 -1.11 -9.26 6.00
C LEU A 167 -1.62 -7.95 5.41
N THR A 168 -1.47 -7.70 4.10
CA THR A 168 -2.08 -6.52 3.44
C THR A 168 -3.56 -6.72 3.10
N ARG A 169 -4.15 -7.89 3.41
CA ARG A 169 -5.59 -8.10 3.25
C ARG A 169 -6.39 -7.07 4.05
N PHE A 170 -7.28 -6.38 3.35
CA PHE A 170 -8.22 -5.45 3.95
C PHE A 170 -9.68 -5.80 3.61
N PRO A 171 -10.61 -5.77 4.58
CA PRO A 171 -10.42 -5.53 6.02
C PRO A 171 -9.53 -6.58 6.69
N VAL A 172 -8.78 -6.16 7.73
CA VAL A 172 -7.91 -7.07 8.48
C VAL A 172 -8.73 -8.25 9.02
N PRO A 173 -8.42 -9.51 8.67
CA PRO A 173 -9.21 -10.64 9.13
C PRO A 173 -9.05 -10.84 10.64
N LYS A 174 -10.12 -11.31 11.30
CA LYS A 174 -10.19 -11.40 12.78
C LYS A 174 -9.47 -12.61 13.39
N GLN A 175 -8.99 -13.56 12.58
CA GLN A 175 -8.45 -14.86 13.02
C GLN A 175 -7.03 -15.09 12.50
N GLY A 176 -6.23 -15.94 13.15
CA GLY A 176 -4.86 -16.25 12.70
C GLY A 176 -3.83 -15.18 13.13
N ASP A 177 -2.72 -15.12 12.40
CA ASP A 177 -1.54 -14.30 12.76
C ASP A 177 -1.72 -12.79 12.49
N HIS A 178 -2.91 -12.34 12.08
CA HIS A 178 -3.18 -10.94 11.75
C HIS A 178 -3.12 -9.98 12.96
N GLN A 179 -2.80 -10.46 14.17
CA GLN A 179 -2.46 -9.61 15.31
C GLN A 179 -0.97 -9.22 15.35
N ASP A 180 -0.14 -9.79 14.48
CA ASP A 180 1.29 -9.44 14.41
C ASP A 180 1.50 -8.00 13.93
N THR A 181 2.18 -7.21 14.75
CA THR A 181 2.53 -5.82 14.47
C THR A 181 4.04 -5.59 14.40
N GLY A 182 4.86 -6.57 14.80
CA GLY A 182 6.29 -6.39 15.04
C GLY A 182 7.21 -7.14 14.08
N ASN A 183 6.78 -8.28 13.52
CA ASN A 183 7.57 -8.97 12.50
C ASN A 183 7.29 -8.40 11.11
N TYR A 184 8.03 -8.89 10.11
CA TYR A 184 8.01 -8.34 8.76
C TYR A 184 6.60 -8.29 8.14
N PRO A 185 5.75 -9.32 8.17
CA PRO A 185 4.39 -9.20 7.64
C PRO A 185 3.58 -8.09 8.32
N GLY A 186 3.72 -7.95 9.64
CA GLY A 186 3.03 -6.90 10.41
C GLY A 186 3.49 -5.51 10.01
N LEU A 187 4.79 -5.33 9.77
CA LEU A 187 5.37 -4.08 9.31
C LEU A 187 5.03 -3.75 7.85
N ILE A 188 4.86 -4.77 6.99
CA ILE A 188 4.36 -4.58 5.62
C ILE A 188 2.96 -4.00 5.64
N ARG A 189 2.05 -4.60 6.42
CA ARG A 189 0.70 -4.05 6.64
C ARG A 189 0.76 -2.63 7.20
N ALA A 190 1.61 -2.38 8.19
CA ALA A 190 1.74 -1.05 8.76
C ALA A 190 2.25 -0.02 7.72
N SER A 191 3.12 -0.45 6.80
CA SER A 191 3.63 0.37 5.70
C SER A 191 2.52 0.74 4.71
N ASP A 192 1.66 -0.21 4.37
CA ASP A 192 0.49 0.00 3.52
C ASP A 192 -0.45 1.03 4.15
N LEU A 193 -0.88 0.78 5.40
CA LEU A 193 -1.76 1.68 6.13
C LEU A 193 -1.15 3.09 6.33
N ILE A 194 0.11 3.20 6.78
CA ILE A 194 0.76 4.51 6.97
C ILE A 194 1.01 5.18 5.62
N GLY A 195 1.44 4.45 4.59
CA GLY A 195 1.69 4.97 3.24
C GLY A 195 0.45 5.60 2.63
N GLN A 196 -0.70 4.93 2.76
CA GLN A 196 -2.00 5.48 2.42
C GLN A 196 -2.31 6.78 3.19
N LEU A 197 -2.22 6.74 4.52
CA LEU A 197 -2.78 7.78 5.39
C LEU A 197 -1.85 8.99 5.61
N SER A 198 -0.54 8.81 5.38
CA SER A 198 0.47 9.87 5.44
C SER A 198 0.63 10.65 4.14
N ASP A 199 -0.07 10.25 3.09
CA ASP A 199 -0.06 10.95 1.82
C ASP A 199 -0.59 12.39 1.99
N PRO A 200 0.19 13.44 1.63
CA PRO A 200 -0.24 14.83 1.73
C PRO A 200 -1.52 15.17 0.95
N ARG A 201 -1.84 14.36 -0.07
CA ARG A 201 -3.04 14.47 -0.90
C ARG A 201 -4.11 13.45 -0.54
N TYR A 202 -3.93 12.63 0.50
CA TYR A 202 -4.85 11.56 0.86
C TYR A 202 -6.33 12.00 0.83
N LEU A 203 -6.66 13.11 1.53
CA LEU A 203 -8.02 13.62 1.62
C LEU A 203 -8.63 14.10 0.29
N LYS A 204 -7.80 14.38 -0.72
CA LYS A 204 -8.26 14.68 -2.08
C LYS A 204 -8.45 13.41 -2.92
N LYS A 205 -7.79 12.31 -2.54
CA LYS A 205 -7.83 11.02 -3.24
C LYS A 205 -8.88 10.07 -2.67
N THR A 206 -9.51 10.37 -1.54
CA THR A 206 -10.57 9.52 -0.97
C THR A 206 -11.76 9.31 -1.90
N SER A 207 -12.00 10.21 -2.87
CA SER A 207 -13.03 10.00 -3.89
C SER A 207 -12.68 8.87 -4.87
N ALA A 208 -11.40 8.71 -5.22
CA ALA A 208 -10.96 7.57 -6.03
C ALA A 208 -11.21 6.26 -5.27
N LEU A 209 -10.80 6.21 -3.99
CA LEU A 209 -11.02 5.04 -3.13
C LEU A 209 -12.51 4.71 -2.96
N PHE A 210 -13.39 5.73 -2.88
CA PHE A 210 -14.84 5.51 -2.82
C PHE A 210 -15.35 4.71 -4.01
N TYR A 211 -14.92 5.08 -5.23
CA TYR A 211 -15.42 4.45 -6.44
C TYR A 211 -14.93 3.00 -6.60
N GLU A 212 -13.74 2.68 -6.11
CA GLU A 212 -13.28 1.29 -6.01
C GLU A 212 -14.11 0.48 -5.00
N PHE A 213 -14.45 1.08 -3.85
CA PHE A 213 -15.38 0.46 -2.90
C PHE A 213 -16.78 0.31 -3.45
N GLU A 214 -17.22 1.21 -4.33
CA GLU A 214 -18.51 1.11 -5.01
C GLU A 214 -18.54 -0.03 -6.01
N GLU A 215 -17.47 -0.21 -6.79
CA GLU A 215 -17.35 -1.28 -7.78
C GLU A 215 -17.42 -2.68 -7.14
N THR A 216 -16.81 -2.83 -5.97
CA THR A 216 -16.82 -4.09 -5.20
C THR A 216 -18.05 -4.23 -4.30
N GLY A 217 -18.87 -3.17 -4.18
CA GLY A 217 -20.00 -3.09 -3.26
C GLY A 217 -19.62 -2.94 -1.78
N PHE A 218 -18.33 -2.81 -1.46
CA PHE A 218 -17.84 -2.64 -0.09
C PHE A 218 -18.36 -1.37 0.57
N ASN A 219 -18.58 -0.29 -0.20
CA ASN A 219 -19.17 0.96 0.30
C ASN A 219 -20.52 0.73 1.00
N LYS A 220 -21.38 -0.16 0.44
CA LYS A 220 -22.68 -0.53 1.01
C LYS A 220 -22.51 -1.30 2.32
N THR A 221 -21.52 -2.19 2.41
CA THR A 221 -21.22 -2.98 3.61
C THR A 221 -20.84 -2.10 4.80
N ILE A 222 -20.16 -0.98 4.55
CA ILE A 222 -19.73 -0.03 5.59
C ILE A 222 -20.68 1.18 5.73
N GLY A 223 -21.75 1.22 4.94
CA GLY A 223 -22.79 2.27 5.01
C GLY A 223 -22.38 3.61 4.42
N TYR A 224 -21.43 3.66 3.48
CA TYR A 224 -21.02 4.88 2.79
C TYR A 224 -21.80 5.05 1.48
N LEU A 225 -22.45 6.21 1.33
CA LEU A 225 -23.33 6.54 0.22
C LEU A 225 -22.66 7.45 -0.80
N HIS A 226 -21.68 8.25 -0.38
CA HIS A 226 -20.94 9.15 -1.27
C HIS A 226 -19.49 9.37 -0.79
N PRO A 227 -18.57 9.88 -1.63
CA PRO A 227 -17.17 10.12 -1.26
C PRO A 227 -16.95 10.92 0.03
N GLY A 228 -17.89 11.81 0.38
CA GLY A 228 -17.82 12.59 1.62
C GLY A 228 -17.92 11.74 2.90
N ASP A 229 -18.48 10.53 2.82
CA ASP A 229 -18.64 9.64 3.98
C ASP A 229 -17.32 9.01 4.37
N LEU A 230 -16.48 8.65 3.40
CA LEU A 230 -15.11 8.18 3.66
C LEU A 230 -14.31 9.23 4.43
N ARG A 231 -14.46 10.50 4.06
CA ARG A 231 -13.77 11.60 4.73
C ARG A 231 -14.27 11.78 6.16
N GLN A 232 -15.58 11.71 6.39
CA GLN A 232 -16.17 11.83 7.72
C GLN A 232 -15.84 10.62 8.62
N GLY A 233 -15.79 9.42 8.04
CA GLY A 233 -15.44 8.19 8.73
C GLY A 233 -13.95 8.02 9.02
N TYR A 234 -13.10 8.86 8.43
CA TYR A 234 -11.64 8.71 8.46
C TYR A 234 -11.04 8.63 9.87
N SER A 235 -11.43 9.51 10.80
CA SER A 235 -10.89 9.49 12.17
C SER A 235 -11.28 8.19 12.91
N LYS A 236 -12.52 7.75 12.76
CA LYS A 236 -13.01 6.47 13.31
C LYS A 236 -12.27 5.29 12.70
N PHE A 237 -12.04 5.31 11.38
CA PHE A 237 -11.25 4.31 10.67
C PHE A 237 -9.81 4.28 11.18
N TYR A 238 -9.18 5.45 11.35
CA TYR A 238 -7.83 5.55 11.89
C TYR A 238 -7.73 4.93 13.29
N TRP A 239 -8.54 5.39 14.25
CA TRP A 239 -8.39 4.95 15.64
C TRP A 239 -8.77 3.49 15.87
N ASN A 240 -9.81 2.99 15.18
CA ASN A 240 -10.31 1.63 15.42
C ASN A 240 -9.79 0.59 14.43
N GLY A 241 -9.45 1.01 13.21
CA GLY A 241 -9.06 0.12 12.11
C GLY A 241 -7.57 0.15 11.77
N VAL A 242 -6.85 1.20 12.14
CA VAL A 242 -5.44 1.40 11.75
C VAL A 242 -4.52 1.43 12.96
N TYR A 243 -4.78 2.32 13.92
CA TYR A 243 -3.91 2.59 15.06
C TYR A 243 -3.44 1.33 15.81
N PRO A 244 -4.31 0.31 16.05
CA PRO A 244 -3.88 -0.94 16.70
C PRO A 244 -2.77 -1.70 15.96
N TYR A 245 -2.61 -1.50 14.65
CA TYR A 245 -1.69 -2.26 13.81
C TYR A 245 -0.40 -1.52 13.45
N ILE A 246 -0.26 -0.24 13.83
CA ILE A 246 0.87 0.60 13.39
C ILE A 246 1.78 1.05 14.53
N GLN A 247 1.52 0.67 15.78
CA GLN A 247 2.23 1.21 16.94
C GLN A 247 3.72 0.89 16.93
N ASP A 248 4.12 -0.32 16.53
CA ASP A 248 5.53 -0.70 16.36
C ASP A 248 6.20 0.12 15.24
N ALA A 249 5.54 0.20 14.08
CA ALA A 249 6.01 0.98 12.94
C ALA A 249 6.23 2.46 13.29
N LEU A 250 5.33 3.08 14.06
CA LEU A 250 5.50 4.46 14.54
C LEU A 250 6.73 4.62 15.44
N ARG A 251 7.05 3.63 16.27
CA ARG A 251 8.28 3.66 17.09
C ARG A 251 9.52 3.57 16.22
N TYR A 252 9.51 2.80 15.15
CA TYR A 252 10.62 2.74 14.21
C TYR A 252 10.76 4.03 13.39
N LEU A 253 9.66 4.58 12.87
CA LEU A 253 9.65 5.84 12.13
C LEU A 253 10.17 7.02 12.96
N SER A 254 9.96 7.02 14.27
CA SER A 254 10.48 8.08 15.15
C SER A 254 12.01 8.21 15.18
N LEU A 255 12.74 7.22 14.66
CA LEU A 255 14.20 7.14 14.73
C LEU A 255 14.91 7.81 13.55
N THR A 256 14.19 8.11 12.46
CA THR A 256 14.75 8.81 11.30
C THR A 256 14.04 10.14 11.08
N GLN A 257 14.74 11.12 10.51
CA GLN A 257 14.15 12.43 10.19
C GLN A 257 13.04 12.29 9.14
N GLU A 258 13.23 11.40 8.16
CA GLU A 258 12.22 11.10 7.15
C GLU A 258 10.99 10.42 7.77
N GLY A 259 11.20 9.47 8.69
CA GLY A 259 10.10 8.80 9.39
C GLY A 259 9.31 9.73 10.32
N GLN A 260 9.97 10.70 10.96
CA GLN A 260 9.29 11.75 11.72
C GLN A 260 8.40 12.62 10.82
N GLN A 261 8.85 12.94 9.60
CA GLN A 261 8.04 13.68 8.62
C GLN A 261 6.83 12.88 8.13
N ILE A 262 7.00 11.58 7.84
CA ILE A 262 5.90 10.66 7.49
C ILE A 262 4.85 10.66 8.61
N THR A 263 5.30 10.52 9.85
CA THR A 263 4.44 10.51 11.04
C THR A 263 3.71 11.85 11.22
N ALA A 264 4.38 12.98 10.98
CA ALA A 264 3.77 14.30 11.04
C ALA A 264 2.66 14.46 9.99
N ASN A 265 2.87 13.98 8.76
CA ASN A 265 1.85 14.03 7.71
C ASN A 265 0.64 13.16 8.04
N LEU A 266 0.87 11.94 8.54
CA LEU A 266 -0.18 11.04 9.02
C LEU A 266 -1.08 11.74 10.05
N PHE A 267 -0.48 12.29 11.11
CA PHE A 267 -1.24 12.97 12.16
C PHE A 267 -1.87 14.26 11.68
N SER A 268 -1.25 14.99 10.74
CA SER A 268 -1.86 16.17 10.12
C SER A 268 -3.17 15.82 9.41
N ASN A 269 -3.21 14.74 8.64
CA ASN A 269 -4.43 14.29 7.96
C ASN A 269 -5.53 13.90 8.96
N VAL A 270 -5.18 13.19 10.04
CA VAL A 270 -6.12 12.85 11.13
C VAL A 270 -6.67 14.12 11.78
N PHE A 271 -5.79 15.03 12.16
CA PHE A 271 -6.15 16.29 12.81
C PHE A 271 -7.09 17.13 11.95
N VAL A 272 -6.78 17.29 10.66
CA VAL A 272 -7.60 18.07 9.72
C VAL A 272 -9.03 17.53 9.64
N VAL A 273 -9.21 16.20 9.58
CA VAL A 273 -10.56 15.62 9.54
C VAL A 273 -11.28 15.84 10.86
N GLU A 274 -10.64 15.55 12.00
CA GLU A 274 -11.26 15.71 13.33
C GLU A 274 -11.74 17.15 13.57
N HIS A 275 -11.03 18.14 13.03
CA HIS A 275 -11.32 19.56 13.24
C HIS A 275 -12.10 20.22 12.08
N SER A 276 -12.35 19.50 10.99
CA SER A 276 -13.13 20.01 9.85
C SER A 276 -14.59 20.34 10.21
N HIS A 277 -15.13 19.71 11.26
CA HIS A 277 -16.48 19.95 11.76
C HIS A 277 -16.60 21.28 12.54
N ASN A 278 -15.50 21.80 13.09
CA ASN A 278 -15.52 23.05 13.86
C ASN A 278 -15.64 24.30 12.98
N HIS A 279 -15.30 24.22 11.69
CA HIS A 279 -15.46 25.35 10.77
C HIS A 279 -16.91 25.59 10.32
N ASN A 280 -17.76 24.56 10.32
CA ASN A 280 -19.20 24.72 10.02
C ASN A 280 -20.00 25.30 11.20
N GLY A 281 -19.43 25.34 12.41
CA GLY A 281 -20.02 26.01 13.58
C GLY A 281 -19.84 27.52 13.58
N LEU A 282 -18.75 28.03 12.99
CA LEU A 282 -18.47 29.48 12.88
C LEU A 282 -19.37 30.18 11.84
N GLY A 283 -19.81 29.47 10.79
CA GLY A 283 -20.80 29.97 9.84
C GLY A 283 -22.21 30.13 10.42
N LYS A 284 -22.54 29.39 11.49
CA LYS A 284 -23.82 29.53 12.21
C LYS A 284 -23.82 30.64 13.26
N MET A 285 -22.66 31.11 13.72
CA MET A 285 -22.58 32.27 14.62
C MET A 285 -22.63 33.61 13.86
N THR A 286 -22.23 33.64 12.58
CA THR A 286 -22.26 34.85 11.75
C THR A 286 -23.61 35.11 11.10
N GLN A 287 -24.52 34.13 11.03
CA GLN A 287 -25.92 34.33 10.61
C GLN A 287 -26.89 34.72 11.74
N LYS A 288 -26.43 34.78 13.01
CA LYS A 288 -27.24 35.28 14.13
C LYS A 288 -26.95 36.73 14.53
N VAL A 289 -26.10 37.41 13.77
CA VAL A 289 -25.83 38.84 13.90
C VAL A 289 -25.99 39.48 12.53
N ASN A 290 -27.21 39.44 11.99
CA ASN A 290 -27.72 40.39 11.01
C ASN A 290 -29.23 40.15 10.83
N VAL A 291 -29.98 41.10 11.41
CA VAL A 291 -31.45 41.31 11.41
C VAL A 291 -32.27 40.38 12.31
#